data_AF-A0A941QM62-F1
#
_entry.id   AF-A0A941QM62-F1
#
_cell.length_a   1.000
_cell.length_b   1.000
_cell.length_c   1.000
_cell.angle_alpha   90.00
_cell.angle_beta   90.00
_cell.angle_gamma   90.00
#
_symmetry.space_group_name_H-M   'P 1'
#
loop_
_entity.id
_entity.type
_entity.pdbx_description
1 polymer ?
#
loop_
_entity_poly.entity_id
_entity_poly.type
_entity_poly.pdbx_seq_one_letter_code
_entity_poly.pdbx_strand_id
1 'polypeptide(L)'
;MIGSYGGGSGSGHRISGTSNNDTLDGTGCDDTIQGYQGQDVIDGRRGNDVLYGGDGDDTLRGGSGDDLIDGGTGRDRIYGEEGNDTLYGGDTNDTIYGGSGNDLIEGGNVSDYLEGGTGHDTLYGGEAEDTLYGGAGNDLLDGGNSRDTLDGGAGNDTLYGGEGEDKITGGSGDDSIDGGNSRDTIYGGAGNDHIDGGGGEDSVFGGAGHDTLYGGQGQDTIYGGSGDDFLNAGDEAWNRSTDTLYGGQGDDTLESNGNQDRLYGGSGDDVLRAKADGSNLNNLYVYGGEDPGDTDWDVLDLSEYYAMYPDLQVIYEQGAPGDEDGRILLKTGSGQELGRITYEGIEQIRTTPVPDGAICFAPGTLIATMRGEVQVQVLQPGDRVITRDNGMQELRWIGRRTLGPKELAAAPHLQPVLVRAGALGNDLPHTDLVVSPQHRMLIRSDRASLLYEENEVLVAAKDLVGMPGVERLANREVTYLHLLFDQHEVILANGAWSESFQPGDYAMKTLDRAQQAEIHYLFPELAESRRSHGFGSARRSLKAHEARVLRSDGGLFSGRESAAIHPMPLVHPGR
;
A
#
# COMPACT_ATOMS: atom_id res chain seq x y z
N MET A 1 -39.53 49.75 11.09
CA MET A 1 -40.83 50.22 10.55
C MET A 1 -41.01 49.50 9.23
N ILE A 2 -42.02 48.65 9.09
CA ILE A 2 -42.13 47.66 7.99
C ILE A 2 -42.39 48.40 6.67
N GLY A 3 -41.44 48.34 5.74
CA GLY A 3 -41.56 48.86 4.37
C GLY A 3 -41.59 47.71 3.38
N SER A 4 -42.77 47.15 3.12
CA SER A 4 -42.98 46.18 2.04
C SER A 4 -42.91 46.87 0.68
N TYR A 5 -41.83 46.68 -0.07
CA TYR A 5 -41.80 47.01 -1.50
C TYR A 5 -42.06 45.74 -2.31
N GLY A 6 -43.17 45.76 -3.06
CA GLY A 6 -43.56 44.68 -3.95
C GLY A 6 -42.99 44.85 -5.37
N GLY A 7 -42.64 43.70 -5.97
CA GLY A 7 -42.86 43.38 -7.38
C GLY A 7 -42.09 44.19 -8.42
N GLY A 8 -40.83 43.82 -8.67
CA GLY A 8 -40.09 44.21 -9.86
C GLY A 8 -39.12 43.09 -10.27
N SER A 9 -39.23 42.61 -11.50
CA SER A 9 -38.26 41.70 -12.10
C SER A 9 -36.92 42.41 -12.36
N GLY A 10 -35.81 41.89 -11.82
CA GLY A 10 -34.57 41.82 -12.61
C GLY A 10 -33.25 42.36 -12.06
N SER A 11 -33.06 42.58 -10.76
CA SER A 11 -31.70 42.78 -10.21
C SER A 11 -31.67 42.62 -8.69
N GLY A 12 -30.55 42.10 -8.19
CA GLY A 12 -30.15 42.18 -6.80
C GLY A 12 -30.32 43.54 -6.15
N HIS A 13 -30.59 43.54 -4.85
CA HIS A 13 -30.79 44.70 -3.99
C HIS A 13 -29.58 44.94 -3.09
N ARG A 14 -29.42 46.21 -2.68
CA ARG A 14 -28.53 46.58 -1.56
C ARG A 14 -29.40 46.95 -0.37
N ILE A 15 -29.30 46.18 0.70
CA ILE A 15 -30.08 46.32 1.94
C ILE A 15 -29.12 46.70 3.06
N SER A 16 -29.54 47.62 3.92
CA SER A 16 -28.70 48.07 5.04
C SER A 16 -29.54 48.27 6.29
N GLY A 17 -29.07 47.71 7.39
CA GLY A 17 -29.59 47.89 8.73
C GLY A 17 -29.18 49.23 9.33
N THR A 18 -29.24 49.28 10.65
CA THR A 18 -29.02 50.43 11.50
C THR A 18 -28.02 50.07 12.59
N SER A 19 -27.90 50.90 13.63
CA SER A 19 -27.07 50.59 14.80
C SER A 19 -27.84 49.84 15.89
N ASN A 20 -28.98 49.25 15.57
CA ASN A 20 -29.81 48.50 16.51
C ASN A 20 -30.10 47.14 15.88
N ASN A 21 -30.55 46.20 16.71
CA ASN A 21 -31.04 44.91 16.26
C ASN A 21 -32.09 45.05 15.14
N ASP A 22 -31.74 44.57 13.96
CA ASP A 22 -32.52 44.60 12.75
C ASP A 22 -32.94 43.19 12.30
N THR A 23 -33.94 43.14 11.42
CA THR A 23 -34.33 41.93 10.71
C THR A 23 -34.40 42.28 9.24
N LEU A 24 -33.48 41.70 8.46
CA LEU A 24 -33.20 42.07 7.09
C LEU A 24 -33.42 40.86 6.19
N ASP A 25 -34.33 40.99 5.24
CA ASP A 25 -34.64 39.92 4.29
C ASP A 25 -34.23 40.35 2.87
N GLY A 26 -33.48 39.49 2.19
CA GLY A 26 -33.21 39.53 0.77
C GLY A 26 -34.43 39.20 -0.09
N THR A 27 -34.16 38.96 -1.36
CA THR A 27 -35.12 38.75 -2.42
C THR A 27 -35.04 37.31 -2.92
N GLY A 28 -34.85 37.09 -4.21
CA GLY A 28 -34.59 35.78 -4.78
C GLY A 28 -33.60 35.90 -5.93
N CYS A 29 -32.70 36.87 -5.80
CA CYS A 29 -31.70 37.33 -6.75
C CYS A 29 -30.50 37.76 -5.89
N ASP A 30 -29.31 37.77 -6.48
CA ASP A 30 -28.03 38.12 -5.84
C ASP A 30 -28.06 39.47 -5.09
N ASP A 31 -28.23 39.46 -3.78
CA ASP A 31 -28.39 40.61 -2.92
C ASP A 31 -27.07 40.96 -2.19
N THR A 32 -27.00 42.19 -1.67
CA THR A 32 -25.94 42.59 -0.73
C THR A 32 -26.61 43.19 0.50
N ILE A 33 -26.42 42.56 1.66
CA ILE A 33 -27.08 42.94 2.92
C ILE A 33 -26.03 43.24 3.97
N GLN A 34 -26.20 44.37 4.68
CA GLN A 34 -25.31 44.81 5.76
C GLN A 34 -26.11 45.05 7.04
N GLY A 35 -25.79 44.36 8.13
CA GLY A 35 -26.40 44.55 9.46
C GLY A 35 -25.94 45.85 10.14
N TYR A 36 -24.62 46.04 10.21
CA TYR A 36 -23.91 47.13 10.91
C TYR A 36 -23.68 46.88 12.39
N GLN A 37 -24.53 47.37 13.29
CA GLN A 37 -24.36 47.14 14.73
C GLN A 37 -25.66 46.66 15.33
N GLY A 38 -25.57 45.84 16.37
CA GLY A 38 -26.73 45.28 17.02
C GLY A 38 -26.69 43.77 16.91
N GLN A 39 -27.74 43.11 17.37
CA GLN A 39 -27.92 41.68 17.11
C GLN A 39 -28.93 41.55 15.99
N ASP A 40 -28.44 41.29 14.80
CA ASP A 40 -29.17 41.31 13.55
C ASP A 40 -29.58 39.89 13.13
N VAL A 41 -30.70 39.81 12.43
CA VAL A 41 -31.15 38.58 11.76
C VAL A 41 -31.20 38.87 10.27
N ILE A 42 -30.36 38.20 9.49
CA ILE A 42 -30.19 38.40 8.06
C ILE A 42 -30.51 37.11 7.31
N ASP A 43 -31.36 37.18 6.28
CA ASP A 43 -31.77 36.05 5.43
C ASP A 43 -31.65 36.46 3.95
N GLY A 44 -30.68 35.91 3.21
CA GLY A 44 -30.43 36.16 1.79
C GLY A 44 -31.51 35.57 0.87
N ARG A 45 -31.97 34.37 1.24
CA ARG A 45 -33.01 33.55 0.60
C ARG A 45 -32.55 32.77 -0.62
N ARG A 46 -32.54 33.39 -1.79
CA ARG A 46 -32.12 32.71 -3.02
C ARG A 46 -31.28 33.66 -3.84
N GLY A 47 -30.38 33.11 -4.63
CA GLY A 47 -29.42 33.88 -5.40
C GLY A 47 -28.06 33.76 -4.74
N ASN A 48 -27.05 34.32 -5.37
CA ASN A 48 -25.71 34.33 -4.81
C ASN A 48 -25.52 35.65 -4.05
N ASP A 49 -25.77 35.62 -2.76
CA ASP A 49 -25.90 36.76 -1.89
C ASP A 49 -24.58 37.10 -1.17
N VAL A 50 -24.45 38.36 -0.75
CA VAL A 50 -23.34 38.83 0.08
C VAL A 50 -23.90 39.41 1.37
N LEU A 51 -23.62 38.78 2.50
CA LEU A 51 -24.16 39.12 3.81
C LEU A 51 -23.05 39.52 4.77
N TYR A 52 -23.22 40.66 5.44
CA TYR A 52 -22.31 41.14 6.48
C TYR A 52 -23.09 41.40 7.77
N GLY A 53 -22.73 40.72 8.87
CA GLY A 53 -23.32 40.94 10.20
C GLY A 53 -22.87 42.29 10.77
N GLY A 54 -21.60 42.36 11.14
CA GLY A 54 -20.96 43.57 11.63
C GLY A 54 -20.61 43.47 13.10
N ASP A 55 -21.07 44.42 13.92
CA ASP A 55 -20.86 44.42 15.37
C ASP A 55 -22.07 43.80 16.09
N GLY A 56 -21.87 42.69 16.80
CA GLY A 56 -22.84 42.10 17.72
C GLY A 56 -23.04 40.61 17.48
N ASP A 57 -23.90 39.98 18.28
CA ASP A 57 -24.17 38.53 18.14
C ASP A 57 -25.29 38.35 17.09
N ASP A 58 -24.92 38.06 15.84
CA ASP A 58 -25.80 38.03 14.68
C ASP A 58 -26.29 36.62 14.31
N THR A 59 -27.31 36.54 13.47
CA THR A 59 -27.76 35.30 12.83
C THR A 59 -27.94 35.52 11.34
N LEU A 60 -27.14 34.84 10.54
CA LEU A 60 -27.06 35.01 9.10
C LEU A 60 -27.43 33.70 8.39
N ARG A 61 -28.26 33.78 7.36
CA ARG A 61 -28.64 32.66 6.48
C ARG A 61 -28.44 33.05 5.03
N GLY A 62 -27.62 32.32 4.30
CA GLY A 62 -27.43 32.49 2.85
C GLY A 62 -28.69 32.09 2.11
N GLY A 63 -29.06 30.81 2.25
CA GLY A 63 -30.25 30.25 1.63
C GLY A 63 -29.85 29.36 0.47
N SER A 64 -30.40 29.58 -0.72
CA SER A 64 -29.99 28.80 -1.90
C SER A 64 -29.15 29.63 -2.88
N GLY A 65 -28.03 29.12 -3.32
CA GLY A 65 -27.08 29.82 -4.20
C GLY A 65 -25.70 29.82 -3.58
N ASP A 66 -24.69 30.25 -4.32
CA ASP A 66 -23.33 30.30 -3.79
C ASP A 66 -23.15 31.65 -3.07
N ASP A 67 -23.19 31.65 -1.74
CA ASP A 67 -23.26 32.84 -0.89
C ASP A 67 -21.90 33.20 -0.27
N LEU A 68 -21.71 34.49 0.02
CA LEU A 68 -20.59 35.02 0.79
C LEU A 68 -21.12 35.62 2.08
N ILE A 69 -20.74 35.04 3.23
CA ILE A 69 -21.22 35.48 4.54
C ILE A 69 -20.04 35.79 5.45
N ASP A 70 -20.09 36.96 6.09
CA ASP A 70 -19.09 37.44 7.05
C ASP A 70 -19.83 37.90 8.32
N GLY A 71 -19.64 37.17 9.42
CA GLY A 71 -20.25 37.46 10.72
C GLY A 71 -19.73 38.77 11.30
N GLY A 72 -18.41 38.89 11.38
CA GLY A 72 -17.71 40.09 11.78
C GLY A 72 -17.22 40.00 13.23
N THR A 73 -17.81 40.78 14.13
CA THR A 73 -17.44 40.78 15.54
C THR A 73 -18.64 40.45 16.40
N GLY A 74 -18.43 39.67 17.44
CA GLY A 74 -19.53 39.12 18.24
C GLY A 74 -19.74 37.66 17.90
N ARG A 75 -20.59 36.99 18.68
CA ARG A 75 -20.74 35.53 18.60
C ARG A 75 -21.88 35.17 17.68
N ASP A 76 -21.53 34.87 16.46
CA ASP A 76 -22.43 34.77 15.34
C ASP A 76 -22.92 33.35 15.11
N ARG A 77 -24.08 33.25 14.47
CA ARG A 77 -24.61 32.01 13.91
C ARG A 77 -24.76 32.15 12.42
N ILE A 78 -23.98 31.39 11.68
CA ILE A 78 -23.92 31.47 10.22
C ILE A 78 -24.43 30.14 9.64
N TYR A 79 -25.32 30.23 8.65
CA TYR A 79 -25.84 29.10 7.90
C TYR A 79 -25.68 29.40 6.39
N GLY A 80 -24.88 28.62 5.66
CA GLY A 80 -24.81 28.68 4.20
C GLY A 80 -26.10 28.16 3.56
N GLU A 81 -26.51 26.95 3.97
CA GLU A 81 -27.67 26.19 3.50
C GLU A 81 -27.44 25.42 2.18
N GLU A 82 -27.96 25.86 1.02
CA GLU A 82 -27.80 25.15 -0.26
C GLU A 82 -26.87 25.92 -1.20
N GLY A 83 -25.67 25.44 -1.49
CA GLY A 83 -24.75 26.14 -2.40
C GLY A 83 -23.30 25.81 -2.12
N ASN A 84 -22.38 26.40 -2.87
CA ASN A 84 -20.96 26.37 -2.52
C ASN A 84 -20.63 27.71 -1.87
N ASP A 85 -20.73 27.75 -0.55
CA ASP A 85 -20.71 28.98 0.21
C ASP A 85 -19.30 29.34 0.69
N THR A 86 -19.08 30.61 0.97
CA THR A 86 -17.86 31.09 1.63
C THR A 86 -18.25 31.83 2.91
N LEU A 87 -17.86 31.27 4.05
CA LEU A 87 -18.35 31.64 5.37
C LEU A 87 -17.17 32.05 6.28
N TYR A 88 -17.24 33.25 6.84
CA TYR A 88 -16.26 33.78 7.80
C TYR A 88 -16.93 34.06 9.14
N GLY A 89 -16.44 33.46 10.22
CA GLY A 89 -16.89 33.73 11.59
C GLY A 89 -16.45 35.11 12.05
N GLY A 90 -15.15 35.26 12.26
CA GLY A 90 -14.51 36.54 12.58
C GLY A 90 -13.73 36.53 13.89
N ASP A 91 -13.96 37.54 14.73
CA ASP A 91 -13.07 37.85 15.87
C ASP A 91 -13.44 37.10 17.17
N THR A 92 -14.54 36.35 17.23
CA THR A 92 -15.02 35.72 18.48
C THR A 92 -15.60 34.33 18.27
N ASN A 93 -16.10 33.68 19.33
CA ASN A 93 -16.61 32.31 19.26
C ASN A 93 -17.90 32.18 18.43
N ASP A 94 -17.77 31.67 17.23
CA ASP A 94 -18.83 31.57 16.23
C ASP A 94 -19.33 30.14 16.08
N THR A 95 -20.50 30.01 15.46
CA THR A 95 -21.07 28.71 15.07
C THR A 95 -21.48 28.78 13.62
N ILE A 96 -20.80 28.00 12.78
CA ILE A 96 -20.93 28.06 11.33
C ILE A 96 -21.35 26.69 10.78
N TYR A 97 -22.37 26.69 9.94
CA TYR A 97 -22.86 25.51 9.22
C TYR A 97 -22.82 25.81 7.72
N GLY A 98 -22.06 25.03 6.95
CA GLY A 98 -22.02 25.07 5.48
C GLY A 98 -23.35 24.65 4.89
N GLY A 99 -23.71 23.38 5.07
CA GLY A 99 -24.97 22.81 4.63
C GLY A 99 -24.76 21.81 3.51
N SER A 100 -25.19 22.13 2.29
CA SER A 100 -25.03 21.24 1.15
C SER A 100 -24.36 21.95 -0.02
N GLY A 101 -23.39 21.28 -0.64
CA GLY A 101 -22.50 21.84 -1.65
C GLY A 101 -21.09 21.89 -1.08
N ASN A 102 -20.14 22.44 -1.83
CA ASN A 102 -18.74 22.44 -1.44
C ASN A 102 -18.39 23.77 -0.79
N ASP A 103 -18.37 23.81 0.53
CA ASP A 103 -18.28 25.03 1.31
C ASP A 103 -16.84 25.35 1.72
N LEU A 104 -16.53 26.65 1.81
CA LEU A 104 -15.31 27.17 2.43
C LEU A 104 -15.69 27.87 3.74
N ILE A 105 -15.16 27.38 4.86
CA ILE A 105 -15.45 27.90 6.19
C ILE A 105 -14.16 28.29 6.91
N GLU A 106 -14.09 29.52 7.42
CA GLU A 106 -12.99 30.01 8.25
C GLU A 106 -13.56 30.54 9.58
N GLY A 107 -13.14 29.92 10.70
CA GLY A 107 -13.57 30.29 12.05
C GLY A 107 -12.99 31.63 12.46
N GLY A 108 -11.67 31.68 12.65
CA GLY A 108 -10.97 32.91 12.98
C GLY A 108 -9.82 32.68 13.96
N ASN A 109 -9.70 33.55 14.97
CA ASN A 109 -8.59 33.50 15.93
C ASN A 109 -9.02 33.05 17.35
N VAL A 110 -10.24 32.56 17.49
CA VAL A 110 -10.86 32.22 18.77
C VAL A 110 -11.63 30.92 18.59
N SER A 111 -11.85 30.19 19.68
CA SER A 111 -12.57 28.91 19.65
C SER A 111 -13.94 28.95 18.97
N ASP A 112 -14.05 28.22 17.85
CA ASP A 112 -15.20 28.16 16.97
C ASP A 112 -15.79 26.74 16.84
N TYR A 113 -17.03 26.68 16.37
CA TYR A 113 -17.69 25.45 15.93
C TYR A 113 -18.00 25.54 14.44
N LEU A 114 -17.43 24.63 13.64
CA LEU A 114 -17.57 24.59 12.19
C LEU A 114 -18.12 23.22 11.75
N GLU A 115 -19.13 23.21 10.88
CA GLU A 115 -19.71 21.99 10.29
C GLU A 115 -19.92 22.19 8.79
N GLY A 116 -19.25 21.40 7.94
CA GLY A 116 -19.33 21.45 6.48
C GLY A 116 -20.68 20.96 5.98
N GLY A 117 -21.01 19.70 6.28
CA GLY A 117 -22.31 19.11 5.99
C GLY A 117 -22.23 18.06 4.89
N THR A 118 -22.76 18.33 3.70
CA THR A 118 -22.65 17.41 2.56
C THR A 118 -21.97 18.09 1.40
N GLY A 119 -20.94 17.47 0.83
CA GLY A 119 -20.18 18.04 -0.27
C GLY A 119 -18.70 17.78 -0.06
N HIS A 120 -17.85 18.52 -0.77
CA HIS A 120 -16.41 18.48 -0.56
C HIS A 120 -16.00 19.80 0.09
N ASP A 121 -16.00 19.81 1.41
CA ASP A 121 -15.89 21.02 2.21
C ASP A 121 -14.45 21.32 2.58
N THR A 122 -14.17 22.58 2.90
CA THR A 122 -12.86 23.04 3.38
C THR A 122 -13.06 23.90 4.61
N LEU A 123 -12.57 23.43 5.76
CA LEU A 123 -12.76 24.05 7.06
C LEU A 123 -11.41 24.42 7.66
N TYR A 124 -11.27 25.68 8.08
CA TYR A 124 -10.11 26.21 8.80
C TYR A 124 -10.56 26.70 10.19
N GLY A 125 -10.07 26.07 11.26
CA GLY A 125 -10.31 26.51 12.64
C GLY A 125 -9.56 27.82 12.94
N GLY A 126 -8.24 27.74 12.84
CA GLY A 126 -7.35 28.89 12.89
C GLY A 126 -6.53 28.91 14.18
N GLU A 127 -6.85 29.82 15.09
CA GLU A 127 -6.19 29.88 16.39
C GLU A 127 -7.19 29.56 17.51
N ALA A 128 -6.68 28.99 18.61
CA ALA A 128 -7.43 28.59 19.80
C ALA A 128 -8.12 27.23 19.62
N GLU A 129 -8.89 26.79 20.62
CA GLU A 129 -9.44 25.43 20.64
C GLU A 129 -10.71 25.36 19.78
N ASP A 130 -10.64 24.74 18.61
CA ASP A 130 -11.73 24.66 17.63
C ASP A 130 -12.38 23.28 17.56
N THR A 131 -13.60 23.24 17.04
CA THR A 131 -14.31 21.98 16.73
C THR A 131 -14.80 21.99 15.29
N LEU A 132 -14.29 21.05 14.49
CA LEU A 132 -14.54 20.95 13.05
C LEU A 132 -15.18 19.59 12.72
N TYR A 133 -16.26 19.63 11.95
CA TYR A 133 -16.95 18.46 11.40
C TYR A 133 -17.05 18.58 9.87
N GLY A 134 -16.45 17.67 9.12
CA GLY A 134 -16.53 17.64 7.64
C GLY A 134 -17.93 17.22 7.18
N GLY A 135 -18.33 16.01 7.56
CA GLY A 135 -19.66 15.49 7.31
C GLY A 135 -19.63 14.40 6.26
N ALA A 136 -20.23 14.62 5.10
CA ALA A 136 -20.29 13.64 4.03
C ALA A 136 -19.67 14.18 2.74
N GLY A 137 -18.66 13.47 2.26
CA GLY A 137 -17.91 13.71 1.05
C GLY A 137 -16.42 13.64 1.36
N ASN A 138 -15.60 14.27 0.53
CA ASN A 138 -14.15 14.24 0.73
C ASN A 138 -13.73 15.64 1.15
N ASP A 139 -13.50 15.82 2.44
CA ASP A 139 -13.36 17.11 3.08
C ASP A 139 -11.90 17.40 3.43
N LEU A 140 -11.58 18.69 3.57
CA LEU A 140 -10.31 19.16 4.10
C LEU A 140 -10.57 19.92 5.41
N LEU A 141 -9.99 19.42 6.49
CA LEU A 141 -10.06 20.05 7.82
C LEU A 141 -8.66 20.42 8.28
N ASP A 142 -8.48 21.65 8.74
CA ASP A 142 -7.24 22.15 9.32
C ASP A 142 -7.57 22.84 10.66
N GLY A 143 -7.14 22.23 11.77
CA GLY A 143 -7.37 22.75 13.13
C GLY A 143 -6.59 24.04 13.36
N GLY A 144 -5.30 23.99 13.07
CA GLY A 144 -4.40 25.13 13.16
C GLY A 144 -3.59 25.11 14.45
N ASN A 145 -3.78 26.10 15.32
CA ASN A 145 -3.03 26.21 16.57
C ASN A 145 -3.94 26.02 17.78
N SER A 146 -3.40 25.39 18.82
CA SER A 146 -4.06 25.00 20.07
C SER A 146 -4.80 23.69 19.94
N ARG A 147 -5.67 23.39 20.90
CA ARG A 147 -6.19 22.04 21.10
C ARG A 147 -7.50 21.84 20.35
N ASP A 148 -7.45 21.14 19.24
CA ASP A 148 -8.58 21.05 18.32
C ASP A 148 -9.26 19.69 18.37
N THR A 149 -10.52 19.66 17.91
CA THR A 149 -11.28 18.43 17.67
C THR A 149 -11.76 18.40 16.24
N LEU A 150 -11.27 17.43 15.47
CA LEU A 150 -11.59 17.25 14.06
C LEU A 150 -12.28 15.89 13.85
N ASP A 151 -13.32 15.87 13.02
CA ASP A 151 -14.04 14.67 12.59
C ASP A 151 -14.38 14.80 11.09
N GLY A 152 -13.72 14.01 10.23
CA GLY A 152 -13.89 14.04 8.77
C GLY A 152 -15.27 13.54 8.37
N GLY A 153 -15.67 12.39 8.90
CA GLY A 153 -17.00 11.83 8.74
C GLY A 153 -17.02 10.72 7.69
N ALA A 154 -17.63 10.96 6.54
CA ALA A 154 -17.85 9.94 5.53
C ALA A 154 -17.32 10.35 4.16
N GLY A 155 -16.28 9.68 3.70
CA GLY A 155 -15.62 9.81 2.41
C GLY A 155 -14.11 9.81 2.65
N ASN A 156 -13.33 10.19 1.65
CA ASN A 156 -11.88 10.14 1.79
C ASN A 156 -11.36 11.51 2.17
N ASP A 157 -11.13 11.73 3.45
CA ASP A 157 -10.89 13.04 4.03
C ASP A 157 -9.40 13.34 4.19
N THR A 158 -9.06 14.63 4.28
CA THR A 158 -7.71 15.10 4.62
C THR A 158 -7.77 15.98 5.87
N LEU A 159 -7.11 15.54 6.94
CA LEU A 159 -7.17 16.18 8.24
C LEU A 159 -5.78 16.59 8.71
N TYR A 160 -5.64 17.84 9.15
CA TYR A 160 -4.44 18.40 9.76
C TYR A 160 -4.77 18.89 11.17
N GLY A 161 -4.16 18.29 12.20
CA GLY A 161 -4.29 18.75 13.59
C GLY A 161 -3.60 20.10 13.78
N GLY A 162 -2.29 20.11 13.56
CA GLY A 162 -1.48 21.33 13.57
C GLY A 162 -0.60 21.42 14.81
N GLU A 163 -0.71 22.48 15.59
CA GLU A 163 0.05 22.65 16.83
C GLU A 163 -0.88 22.47 18.03
N GLY A 164 -0.81 21.39 18.79
CA GLY A 164 -1.81 21.20 19.84
C GLY A 164 -1.84 19.80 20.41
N GLU A 165 -2.67 19.58 21.43
CA GLU A 165 -2.97 18.20 21.86
C GLU A 165 -4.27 17.74 21.21
N ASP A 166 -4.22 17.42 19.93
CA ASP A 166 -5.42 17.35 19.09
C ASP A 166 -6.13 16.02 19.21
N LYS A 167 -7.44 16.06 18.94
CA LYS A 167 -8.27 14.87 18.78
C LYS A 167 -8.81 14.80 17.37
N ILE A 168 -8.34 13.82 16.61
CA ILE A 168 -8.66 13.68 15.19
C ILE A 168 -9.37 12.35 14.93
N THR A 169 -10.44 12.38 14.15
CA THR A 169 -11.17 11.18 13.68
C THR A 169 -11.37 11.29 12.17
N GLY A 170 -10.85 10.33 11.39
CA GLY A 170 -11.07 10.26 9.93
C GLY A 170 -12.52 9.91 9.63
N GLY A 171 -12.94 8.72 10.06
CA GLY A 171 -14.32 8.27 9.99
C GLY A 171 -14.48 7.04 9.10
N SER A 172 -15.13 7.18 7.95
CA SER A 172 -15.25 6.08 6.98
C SER A 172 -14.79 6.52 5.60
N GLY A 173 -13.96 5.71 4.94
CA GLY A 173 -13.29 6.03 3.68
C GLY A 173 -11.79 5.88 3.85
N ASP A 174 -11.02 6.05 2.77
CA ASP A 174 -9.56 5.99 2.88
C ASP A 174 -9.04 7.40 3.22
N ASP A 175 -8.71 7.64 4.48
CA ASP A 175 -8.38 8.97 5.01
C ASP A 175 -6.88 9.28 5.03
N SER A 176 -6.53 10.56 4.95
CA SER A 176 -5.16 11.07 5.13
C SER A 176 -5.10 12.01 6.32
N ILE A 177 -4.37 11.61 7.37
CA ILE A 177 -4.34 12.34 8.64
C ILE A 177 -2.89 12.68 9.03
N ASP A 178 -2.67 13.95 9.40
CA ASP A 178 -1.42 14.45 9.97
C ASP A 178 -1.74 15.08 11.34
N GLY A 179 -1.22 14.50 12.42
CA GLY A 179 -1.39 15.00 13.79
C GLY A 179 -0.73 16.36 14.00
N GLY A 180 0.46 16.54 13.42
CA GLY A 180 1.27 17.74 13.60
C GLY A 180 2.19 17.65 14.82
N ASN A 181 2.18 18.66 15.68
CA ASN A 181 3.09 18.77 16.82
C ASN A 181 2.32 18.69 18.15
N SER A 182 3.01 18.15 19.15
CA SER A 182 2.53 17.85 20.51
C SER A 182 1.70 16.57 20.56
N ARG A 183 0.98 16.32 21.66
CA ARG A 183 0.51 14.99 22.02
C ARG A 183 -0.90 14.75 21.48
N ASP A 184 -1.01 14.01 20.39
CA ASP A 184 -2.25 13.82 19.65
C ASP A 184 -2.93 12.48 19.94
N THR A 185 -4.25 12.46 19.73
CA THR A 185 -5.05 11.23 19.71
C THR A 185 -5.79 11.13 18.38
N ILE A 186 -5.39 10.15 17.58
CA ILE A 186 -5.82 10.02 16.18
C ILE A 186 -6.53 8.68 15.97
N TYR A 187 -7.71 8.73 15.36
CA TYR A 187 -8.48 7.55 14.95
C TYR A 187 -8.70 7.61 13.43
N GLY A 188 -8.18 6.64 12.66
CA GLY A 188 -8.45 6.51 11.22
C GLY A 188 -9.92 6.16 10.99
N GLY A 189 -10.34 4.99 11.47
CA GLY A 189 -11.72 4.56 11.45
C GLY A 189 -11.90 3.33 10.57
N ALA A 190 -12.61 3.46 9.45
CA ALA A 190 -12.84 2.35 8.54
C ALA A 190 -12.42 2.73 7.11
N GLY A 191 -11.58 1.92 6.48
CA GLY A 191 -10.95 2.21 5.21
C GLY A 191 -9.45 1.94 5.31
N ASN A 192 -8.70 2.22 4.25
CA ASN A 192 -7.24 2.04 4.26
C ASN A 192 -6.60 3.40 4.51
N ASP A 193 -6.34 3.70 5.78
CA ASP A 193 -5.98 5.03 6.21
C ASP A 193 -4.47 5.26 6.14
N HIS A 194 -4.08 6.51 5.91
CA HIS A 194 -2.71 6.98 5.99
C HIS A 194 -2.59 8.00 7.12
N ILE A 195 -1.89 7.62 8.19
CA ILE A 195 -1.81 8.43 9.40
C ILE A 195 -0.34 8.70 9.76
N ASP A 196 0.00 9.97 9.92
CA ASP A 196 1.25 10.42 10.52
C ASP A 196 0.94 11.11 11.86
N GLY A 197 1.46 10.56 12.97
CA GLY A 197 1.34 11.17 14.29
C GLY A 197 2.12 12.47 14.42
N GLY A 198 3.16 12.66 13.60
CA GLY A 198 3.92 13.91 13.57
C GLY A 198 5.00 13.95 14.65
N GLY A 199 4.88 14.79 15.66
CA GLY A 199 5.88 14.87 16.73
C GLY A 199 5.28 15.15 18.08
N GLY A 200 5.45 14.24 19.03
CA GLY A 200 4.67 14.28 20.25
C GLY A 200 4.86 13.08 21.14
N GLU A 201 3.79 12.69 21.83
CA GLU A 201 3.69 11.38 22.46
C GLU A 201 2.34 10.82 22.06
N ASP A 202 2.27 10.30 20.84
CA ASP A 202 1.01 10.22 20.12
C ASP A 202 0.30 8.89 20.35
N SER A 203 -1.02 8.91 20.25
CA SER A 203 -1.87 7.73 20.33
C SER A 203 -2.62 7.56 19.02
N VAL A 204 -2.11 6.68 18.17
CA VAL A 204 -2.60 6.45 16.81
C VAL A 204 -3.35 5.13 16.73
N PHE A 205 -4.56 5.15 16.17
CA PHE A 205 -5.42 3.98 15.96
C PHE A 205 -5.85 3.94 14.49
N GLY A 206 -5.42 2.94 13.73
CA GLY A 206 -5.82 2.74 12.32
C GLY A 206 -7.31 2.39 12.23
N GLY A 207 -7.69 1.24 12.80
CA GLY A 207 -9.08 0.83 12.89
C GLY A 207 -9.34 -0.40 12.02
N ALA A 208 -10.15 -0.26 10.98
CA ALA A 208 -10.52 -1.38 10.11
C ALA A 208 -10.14 -1.11 8.66
N GLY A 209 -9.29 -1.95 8.08
CA GLY A 209 -8.79 -1.85 6.72
C GLY A 209 -7.29 -2.09 6.71
N HIS A 210 -6.62 -1.81 5.59
CA HIS A 210 -5.17 -1.99 5.48
C HIS A 210 -4.46 -0.64 5.68
N ASP A 211 -4.11 -0.33 6.91
CA ASP A 211 -3.68 1.00 7.30
C ASP A 211 -2.16 1.19 7.18
N THR A 212 -1.74 2.44 6.99
CA THR A 212 -0.33 2.85 7.03
C THR A 212 -0.13 3.91 8.09
N LEU A 213 0.52 3.55 9.19
CA LEU A 213 0.62 4.35 10.41
C LEU A 213 2.06 4.69 10.74
N TYR A 214 2.34 5.97 10.99
CA TYR A 214 3.63 6.48 11.44
C TYR A 214 3.45 7.15 12.81
N GLY A 215 4.27 6.79 13.79
CA GLY A 215 4.29 7.45 15.11
C GLY A 215 4.88 8.85 15.00
N GLY A 216 6.08 8.92 14.42
CA GLY A 216 6.74 10.20 14.15
C GLY A 216 7.88 10.44 15.12
N GLN A 217 7.93 11.61 15.75
CA GLN A 217 8.92 11.91 16.79
C GLN A 217 8.32 11.72 18.18
N GLY A 218 9.09 11.17 19.12
CA GLY A 218 8.67 11.09 20.51
C GLY A 218 7.92 9.79 20.83
N GLN A 219 7.35 9.68 22.04
CA GLN A 219 6.94 8.38 22.62
C GLN A 219 5.53 7.98 22.21
N ASP A 220 5.46 7.16 21.18
CA ASP A 220 4.22 6.89 20.48
C ASP A 220 3.65 5.53 20.84
N THR A 221 2.32 5.46 20.79
CA THR A 221 1.57 4.21 20.88
C THR A 221 0.69 4.07 19.65
N ILE A 222 0.94 3.05 18.85
CA ILE A 222 0.27 2.81 17.58
C ILE A 222 -0.49 1.48 17.63
N TYR A 223 -1.74 1.49 17.18
CA TYR A 223 -2.59 0.31 17.04
C TYR A 223 -3.07 0.21 15.58
N GLY A 224 -2.73 -0.87 14.87
CA GLY A 224 -3.20 -1.13 13.50
C GLY A 224 -4.70 -1.40 13.50
N GLY A 225 -5.11 -2.47 14.18
CA GLY A 225 -6.51 -2.81 14.36
C GLY A 225 -6.86 -4.10 13.64
N SER A 226 -7.66 -4.04 12.58
CA SER A 226 -7.99 -5.20 11.77
C SER A 226 -7.69 -4.96 10.30
N GLY A 227 -7.05 -5.94 9.66
CA GLY A 227 -6.54 -5.87 8.30
C GLY A 227 -5.03 -6.02 8.32
N ASP A 228 -4.41 -6.12 7.14
CA ASP A 228 -2.96 -6.25 7.04
C ASP A 228 -2.34 -4.85 7.05
N ASP A 229 -1.79 -4.44 8.19
CA ASP A 229 -1.36 -3.07 8.46
C ASP A 229 0.16 -2.86 8.32
N PHE A 230 0.55 -1.63 8.04
CA PHE A 230 1.95 -1.17 8.12
C PHE A 230 2.10 -0.16 9.24
N LEU A 231 2.91 -0.47 10.24
CA LEU A 231 3.20 0.42 11.37
C LEU A 231 4.68 0.75 11.41
N ASN A 232 4.99 2.03 11.59
CA ASN A 232 6.35 2.52 11.77
C ASN A 232 6.42 3.38 13.02
N ALA A 233 7.29 2.99 13.96
CA ALA A 233 7.49 3.74 15.20
C ALA A 233 7.93 5.19 14.95
N GLY A 234 8.70 5.43 13.89
CA GLY A 234 9.26 6.74 13.58
C GLY A 234 10.69 6.91 14.11
N ASP A 235 11.04 8.16 14.42
CA ASP A 235 12.31 8.70 14.88
C ASP A 235 13.53 8.67 13.93
N GLU A 236 14.11 9.86 13.69
CA GLU A 236 15.44 10.03 13.11
C GLU A 236 16.50 10.51 14.13
N ALA A 237 17.60 9.76 14.21
CA ALA A 237 18.96 10.15 14.62
C ALA A 237 19.27 10.66 16.04
N TRP A 238 18.54 11.61 16.66
CA TRP A 238 19.05 12.33 17.86
C TRP A 238 18.15 12.35 19.11
N ASN A 239 16.86 12.05 19.00
CA ASN A 239 15.94 12.02 20.15
C ASN A 239 15.10 10.74 20.16
N ARG A 240 15.76 9.59 20.05
CA ARG A 240 15.07 8.30 20.06
C ARG A 240 14.25 8.16 21.32
N SER A 241 12.98 7.87 21.11
CA SER A 241 11.96 7.64 22.09
C SER A 241 11.74 6.12 22.27
N THR A 242 10.94 5.72 23.26
CA THR A 242 10.48 4.34 23.43
C THR A 242 9.06 4.21 22.91
N ASP A 243 8.89 3.51 21.80
CA ASP A 243 7.60 3.38 21.12
C ASP A 243 6.95 2.03 21.36
N THR A 244 5.63 1.98 21.20
CA THR A 244 4.87 0.75 21.32
C THR A 244 3.90 0.57 20.16
N LEU A 245 4.07 -0.50 19.39
CA LEU A 245 3.27 -0.82 18.21
C LEU A 245 2.50 -2.11 18.44
N TYR A 246 1.22 -2.12 18.12
CA TYR A 246 0.35 -3.29 18.12
C TYR A 246 -0.24 -3.44 16.71
N GLY A 247 0.07 -4.52 15.99
CA GLY A 247 -0.51 -4.82 14.68
C GLY A 247 -2.01 -5.09 14.82
N GLY A 248 -2.38 -6.16 15.51
CA GLY A 248 -3.77 -6.47 15.81
C GLY A 248 -4.21 -7.76 15.12
N GLN A 249 -5.21 -7.68 14.24
CA GLN A 249 -5.68 -8.81 13.45
C GLN A 249 -5.25 -8.65 12.01
N GLY A 250 -4.49 -9.60 11.45
CA GLY A 250 -4.08 -9.55 10.05
C GLY A 250 -2.63 -9.97 9.90
N ASP A 251 -2.11 -9.93 8.69
CA ASP A 251 -0.68 -10.16 8.45
C ASP A 251 0.05 -8.80 8.46
N ASP A 252 0.52 -8.38 9.63
CA ASP A 252 1.00 -7.01 9.85
C ASP A 252 2.51 -6.85 9.57
N THR A 253 2.93 -5.63 9.26
CA THR A 253 4.35 -5.25 9.19
C THR A 253 4.64 -4.11 10.15
N LEU A 254 5.44 -4.41 11.18
CA LEU A 254 5.86 -3.44 12.18
C LEU A 254 7.34 -3.12 12.01
N GLU A 255 7.69 -1.85 11.89
CA GLU A 255 9.08 -1.40 11.72
C GLU A 255 9.50 -0.46 12.86
N SER A 256 10.69 -0.70 13.42
CA SER A 256 11.29 0.18 14.43
C SER A 256 12.81 0.21 14.31
N ASN A 257 13.38 1.34 14.71
CA ASN A 257 14.80 1.59 14.76
C ASN A 257 15.44 1.16 16.12
N GLY A 258 14.67 0.60 17.06
CA GLY A 258 15.15 0.02 18.31
C GLY A 258 14.80 0.79 19.58
N ASN A 259 15.78 1.33 20.29
CA ASN A 259 15.65 2.17 21.49
C ASN A 259 14.73 1.71 22.64
N GLN A 260 14.55 0.40 22.84
CA GLN A 260 13.61 -0.21 23.80
C GLN A 260 12.16 -0.24 23.34
N ASP A 261 11.91 -0.01 22.06
CA ASP A 261 10.59 -0.14 21.44
C ASP A 261 10.05 -1.55 21.60
N ARG A 262 8.73 -1.63 21.57
CA ARG A 262 7.97 -2.87 21.72
C ARG A 262 7.04 -3.04 20.53
N LEU A 263 7.21 -4.13 19.81
CA LEU A 263 6.42 -4.46 18.63
C LEU A 263 5.65 -5.74 18.98
N TYR A 264 4.33 -5.65 18.94
CA TYR A 264 3.42 -6.76 19.13
C TYR A 264 2.71 -7.00 17.80
N GLY A 265 2.96 -8.14 17.16
CA GLY A 265 2.30 -8.51 15.91
C GLY A 265 0.80 -8.65 16.12
N GLY A 266 0.38 -9.62 16.93
CA GLY A 266 -1.01 -9.83 17.28
C GLY A 266 -1.46 -11.23 16.88
N SER A 267 -2.48 -11.31 16.02
CA SER A 267 -2.94 -12.56 15.43
C SER A 267 -2.76 -12.49 13.92
N GLY A 268 -2.34 -13.58 13.30
CA GLY A 268 -1.97 -13.58 11.90
C GLY A 268 -0.46 -13.58 11.74
N ASP A 269 0.02 -13.55 10.51
CA ASP A 269 1.41 -13.86 10.25
C ASP A 269 2.27 -12.62 10.04
N ASP A 270 2.93 -12.19 11.10
CA ASP A 270 3.48 -10.84 11.20
C ASP A 270 4.95 -10.74 10.79
N VAL A 271 5.35 -9.55 10.34
CA VAL A 271 6.74 -9.22 10.02
C VAL A 271 7.21 -8.06 10.88
N LEU A 272 7.98 -8.38 11.91
CA LEU A 272 8.57 -7.42 12.83
C LEU A 272 9.99 -7.09 12.35
N ARG A 273 10.23 -5.87 11.89
CA ARG A 273 11.49 -5.46 11.24
C ARG A 273 12.31 -4.54 12.11
N ALA A 274 13.58 -4.90 12.29
CA ALA A 274 14.58 -4.00 12.86
C ALA A 274 15.21 -3.14 11.76
N LYS A 275 14.95 -1.83 11.80
CA LYS A 275 15.51 -0.83 10.87
C LYS A 275 16.93 -0.42 11.25
N ALA A 276 17.82 -0.45 10.26
CA ALA A 276 19.19 0.03 10.44
C ALA A 276 19.32 1.45 9.90
N ASP A 277 19.59 2.42 10.78
CA ASP A 277 19.78 3.83 10.45
C ASP A 277 21.25 4.30 10.64
N GLY A 278 22.16 3.35 10.85
CA GLY A 278 23.57 3.61 11.14
C GLY A 278 23.87 3.94 12.61
N SER A 279 22.85 3.97 13.47
CA SER A 279 23.01 4.12 14.92
C SER A 279 22.93 2.76 15.64
N ASN A 280 23.06 2.78 16.97
CA ASN A 280 22.91 1.59 17.79
C ASN A 280 21.42 1.32 18.04
N LEU A 281 20.98 0.08 17.82
CA LEU A 281 19.60 -0.38 18.04
C LEU A 281 19.16 -0.17 19.50
N ASN A 282 20.05 -0.10 20.49
CA ASN A 282 19.70 0.17 21.90
C ASN A 282 18.51 -0.65 22.47
N ASN A 283 18.50 -1.94 22.17
CA ASN A 283 17.45 -2.92 22.47
C ASN A 283 16.17 -2.75 21.64
N LEU A 284 15.57 -3.88 21.29
CA LEU A 284 14.24 -3.99 20.69
C LEU A 284 13.54 -5.19 21.32
N TYR A 285 12.25 -5.06 21.58
CA TYR A 285 11.41 -6.15 22.09
C TYR A 285 10.36 -6.46 21.04
N VAL A 286 10.33 -7.71 20.59
CA VAL A 286 9.39 -8.17 19.56
C VAL A 286 8.59 -9.34 20.10
N TYR A 287 7.29 -9.32 19.83
CA TYR A 287 6.33 -10.31 20.26
C TYR A 287 5.50 -10.64 19.03
N GLY A 288 5.59 -11.86 18.50
CA GLY A 288 4.76 -12.27 17.37
C GLY A 288 3.29 -12.30 17.80
N GLY A 289 3.02 -13.15 18.78
CA GLY A 289 1.69 -13.30 19.39
C GLY A 289 1.39 -14.79 19.40
N GLU A 290 1.00 -15.35 20.54
CA GLU A 290 0.69 -16.78 20.59
C GLU A 290 -0.70 -16.96 21.19
N ASP A 291 -1.68 -17.22 20.33
CA ASP A 291 -2.97 -17.68 20.76
C ASP A 291 -3.00 -19.22 20.89
N PRO A 292 -3.54 -19.78 22.00
CA PRO A 292 -3.60 -21.22 22.18
C PRO A 292 -4.40 -21.94 21.10
N GLY A 293 -3.69 -22.53 20.12
CA GLY A 293 -4.27 -23.24 18.99
C GLY A 293 -4.05 -22.56 17.64
N ASP A 294 -3.38 -21.41 17.63
CA ASP A 294 -2.95 -20.72 16.42
C ASP A 294 -1.68 -21.36 15.81
N THR A 295 -1.51 -21.13 14.52
CA THR A 295 -0.38 -21.61 13.69
C THR A 295 0.21 -20.48 12.87
N ASP A 296 0.05 -19.26 13.34
CA ASP A 296 0.70 -18.10 12.78
C ASP A 296 2.23 -18.27 12.77
N TRP A 297 2.84 -17.54 11.85
CA TRP A 297 4.22 -17.61 11.45
C TRP A 297 4.76 -16.21 11.39
N ASP A 298 5.41 -15.84 12.48
CA ASP A 298 5.99 -14.54 12.70
C ASP A 298 7.47 -14.51 12.31
N VAL A 299 7.85 -13.39 11.71
CA VAL A 299 9.18 -13.18 11.17
C VAL A 299 9.82 -11.95 11.79
N LEU A 300 10.91 -12.17 12.52
CA LEU A 300 11.86 -11.11 12.82
C LEU A 300 12.77 -10.87 11.62
N ASP A 301 12.60 -9.74 10.93
CA ASP A 301 13.41 -9.36 9.77
C ASP A 301 14.60 -8.45 10.14
N LEU A 302 15.80 -8.94 9.85
CA LEU A 302 17.10 -8.28 10.04
C LEU A 302 17.82 -8.03 8.71
N SER A 303 17.12 -8.16 7.58
CA SER A 303 17.70 -8.07 6.24
C SER A 303 18.33 -6.71 5.95
N GLU A 304 17.79 -5.62 6.51
CA GLU A 304 18.34 -4.27 6.38
C GLU A 304 19.66 -4.12 7.17
N TYR A 305 19.71 -4.66 8.40
CA TYR A 305 20.96 -4.74 9.17
C TYR A 305 22.04 -5.54 8.43
N TYR A 306 21.68 -6.64 7.77
CA TYR A 306 22.62 -7.44 6.99
C TYR A 306 23.08 -6.72 5.72
N ALA A 307 22.20 -5.97 5.06
CA ALA A 307 22.54 -5.14 3.91
C ALA A 307 23.51 -4.01 4.29
N MET A 308 23.30 -3.36 5.45
CA MET A 308 24.17 -2.31 5.98
C MET A 308 25.50 -2.85 6.51
N TYR A 309 25.48 -4.03 7.17
CA TYR A 309 26.64 -4.69 7.75
C TYR A 309 26.79 -6.11 7.17
N PRO A 310 27.45 -6.27 6.00
CA PRO A 310 27.58 -7.58 5.35
C PRO A 310 28.31 -8.65 6.16
N ASP A 311 29.04 -8.25 7.20
CA ASP A 311 29.73 -9.12 8.16
C ASP A 311 28.98 -9.26 9.50
N LEU A 312 27.69 -8.95 9.52
CA LEU A 312 26.81 -9.07 10.69
C LEU A 312 26.85 -10.48 11.29
N GLN A 313 27.04 -10.54 12.60
CA GLN A 313 26.98 -11.72 13.44
C GLN A 313 25.76 -11.62 14.34
N VAL A 314 24.94 -12.67 14.33
CA VAL A 314 23.81 -12.85 15.25
C VAL A 314 24.25 -13.83 16.32
N ILE A 315 24.41 -13.35 17.56
CA ILE A 315 24.84 -14.16 18.71
C ILE A 315 23.64 -14.40 19.61
N TYR A 316 23.29 -15.66 19.85
CA TYR A 316 22.22 -16.05 20.76
C TYR A 316 22.76 -16.01 22.20
N GLU A 317 22.35 -15.00 22.97
CA GLU A 317 22.66 -14.86 24.41
C GLU A 317 21.71 -15.72 25.26
N GLN A 318 20.47 -15.91 24.78
CA GLN A 318 19.45 -16.83 25.32
C GLN A 318 18.71 -17.48 24.15
N GLY A 319 18.35 -18.77 24.30
CA GLY A 319 17.80 -19.58 23.20
C GLY A 319 18.87 -20.05 22.20
N ALA A 320 18.42 -20.63 21.11
CA ALA A 320 19.21 -21.15 20.00
C ALA A 320 18.52 -20.86 18.66
N PRO A 321 19.22 -20.96 17.51
CA PRO A 321 18.59 -20.79 16.21
C PRO A 321 17.39 -21.74 16.02
N GLY A 322 16.23 -21.15 15.76
CA GLY A 322 14.96 -21.87 15.55
C GLY A 322 14.15 -22.10 16.82
N ASP A 323 14.59 -21.61 17.98
CA ASP A 323 13.70 -21.44 19.13
C ASP A 323 12.80 -20.22 18.85
N GLU A 324 11.52 -20.32 19.24
CA GLU A 324 10.50 -19.25 19.05
C GLU A 324 10.68 -18.11 20.07
N ASP A 325 11.36 -18.38 21.19
CA ASP A 325 11.69 -17.39 22.23
C ASP A 325 13.20 -17.26 22.43
N GLY A 326 13.69 -16.04 22.60
CA GLY A 326 15.09 -15.86 22.97
C GLY A 326 15.59 -14.43 23.02
N ARG A 327 16.92 -14.32 23.06
CA ARG A 327 17.62 -13.05 23.06
C ARG A 327 18.87 -13.11 22.19
N ILE A 328 18.94 -12.23 21.20
CA ILE A 328 20.09 -12.11 20.31
C ILE A 328 20.85 -10.80 20.53
N LEU A 329 22.15 -10.85 20.29
CA LEU A 329 23.07 -9.71 20.22
C LEU A 329 23.57 -9.59 18.77
N LEU A 330 23.39 -8.40 18.19
CA LEU A 330 23.88 -8.04 16.87
C LEU A 330 25.29 -7.45 16.98
N LYS A 331 26.25 -8.02 16.23
CA LYS A 331 27.65 -7.54 16.17
C LYS A 331 28.13 -7.43 14.72
N THR A 332 28.98 -6.46 14.43
CA THR A 332 29.76 -6.49 13.17
C THR A 332 30.89 -7.51 13.28
N GLY A 333 31.47 -7.90 12.14
CA GLY A 333 32.63 -8.79 12.10
C GLY A 333 33.89 -8.18 12.75
N SER A 334 33.94 -6.86 12.89
CA SER A 334 34.96 -6.14 13.68
C SER A 334 34.76 -6.24 15.20
N GLY A 335 33.62 -6.74 15.65
CA GLY A 335 33.26 -6.90 17.07
C GLY A 335 32.48 -5.74 17.67
N GLN A 336 32.11 -4.72 16.89
CA GLN A 336 31.25 -3.62 17.35
C GLN A 336 29.85 -4.15 17.67
N GLU A 337 29.33 -3.82 18.86
CA GLU A 337 27.95 -4.11 19.26
C GLU A 337 26.99 -3.13 18.60
N LEU A 338 26.01 -3.67 17.87
CA LEU A 338 24.96 -2.91 17.20
C LEU A 338 23.68 -2.84 18.05
N GLY A 339 23.48 -3.78 18.98
CA GLY A 339 22.37 -3.79 19.93
C GLY A 339 21.81 -5.19 20.15
N ARG A 340 20.75 -5.31 20.95
CA ARG A 340 20.11 -6.59 21.30
C ARG A 340 18.66 -6.62 20.87
N ILE A 341 18.14 -7.83 20.64
CA ILE A 341 16.71 -8.05 20.40
C ILE A 341 16.27 -9.16 21.34
N THR A 342 15.19 -8.92 22.07
CA THR A 342 14.48 -9.96 22.83
C THR A 342 13.22 -10.27 22.05
N TYR A 343 12.98 -11.56 21.79
CA TYR A 343 11.86 -12.00 20.99
C TYR A 343 11.10 -13.13 21.68
N GLU A 344 9.78 -13.11 21.52
CA GLU A 344 8.86 -14.14 22.01
C GLU A 344 7.87 -14.48 20.89
N GLY A 345 7.58 -15.77 20.69
CA GLY A 345 6.69 -16.26 19.62
C GLY A 345 7.16 -15.85 18.21
N ILE A 346 8.41 -16.12 17.83
CA ILE A 346 8.93 -15.84 16.48
C ILE A 346 9.47 -17.11 15.82
N GLU A 347 8.77 -17.62 14.81
CA GLU A 347 9.10 -18.86 14.09
C GLU A 347 10.35 -18.69 13.22
N GLN A 348 10.63 -17.47 12.77
CA GLN A 348 11.77 -17.22 11.88
C GLN A 348 12.49 -15.88 12.11
N ILE A 349 13.80 -15.98 12.34
CA ILE A 349 14.71 -14.84 12.20
C ILE A 349 15.29 -14.82 10.78
N ARG A 350 14.94 -13.80 10.00
CA ARG A 350 15.35 -13.61 8.60
C ARG A 350 16.49 -12.60 8.51
N THR A 351 17.64 -12.98 7.94
CA THR A 351 18.83 -12.10 7.78
C THR A 351 19.15 -11.76 6.33
N THR A 352 18.39 -12.29 5.37
CA THR A 352 18.56 -11.98 3.95
C THR A 352 17.26 -11.38 3.42
N PRO A 353 17.31 -10.36 2.54
CA PRO A 353 16.12 -9.90 1.83
C PRO A 353 15.43 -11.08 1.14
N VAL A 354 14.10 -11.06 1.09
CA VAL A 354 13.22 -12.12 0.60
C VAL A 354 13.83 -12.85 -0.62
N PRO A 355 13.96 -14.19 -0.58
CA PRO A 355 14.54 -14.93 -1.69
C PRO A 355 13.56 -15.00 -2.87
N ASP A 356 13.76 -14.24 -3.94
CA ASP A 356 13.04 -14.51 -5.20
C ASP A 356 13.69 -15.68 -5.95
N GLY A 357 13.30 -16.89 -5.54
CA GLY A 357 13.66 -18.15 -6.19
C GLY A 357 12.63 -18.65 -7.21
N ALA A 358 11.53 -17.94 -7.43
CA ALA A 358 10.40 -18.43 -8.22
C ALA A 358 10.64 -18.38 -9.75
N ILE A 359 9.93 -19.26 -10.45
CA ILE A 359 9.89 -19.37 -11.92
C ILE A 359 8.93 -18.31 -12.45
N CYS A 360 9.41 -17.35 -13.24
CA CYS A 360 8.57 -16.26 -13.75
C CYS A 360 8.99 -15.77 -15.15
N PHE A 361 8.02 -15.18 -15.86
CA PHE A 361 8.18 -14.50 -17.14
C PHE A 361 8.21 -12.98 -16.96
N ALA A 362 8.91 -12.26 -17.83
CA ALA A 362 8.82 -10.80 -17.89
C ALA A 362 7.81 -10.32 -18.96
N PRO A 363 7.26 -9.10 -18.83
CA PRO A 363 6.39 -8.47 -19.82
C PRO A 363 6.96 -8.51 -21.24
N GLY A 364 6.07 -8.72 -22.21
CA GLY A 364 6.43 -8.88 -23.62
C GLY A 364 6.73 -10.33 -24.03
N THR A 365 6.81 -11.26 -23.08
CA THR A 365 6.81 -12.70 -23.39
C THR A 365 5.51 -13.08 -24.11
N LEU A 366 5.61 -13.80 -25.22
CA LEU A 366 4.51 -14.29 -26.04
C LEU A 366 4.22 -15.75 -25.69
N ILE A 367 3.06 -16.00 -25.09
CA ILE A 367 2.58 -17.33 -24.73
C ILE A 367 1.62 -17.83 -25.80
N ALA A 368 1.82 -19.07 -26.27
CA ALA A 368 0.97 -19.64 -27.30
C ALA A 368 -0.40 -20.07 -26.72
N THR A 369 -1.49 -19.49 -27.24
CA THR A 369 -2.87 -19.74 -26.79
C THR A 369 -3.79 -20.15 -27.95
N MET A 370 -5.07 -20.47 -27.66
CA MET A 370 -6.09 -20.66 -28.71
C MET A 370 -6.28 -19.43 -29.62
N ARG A 371 -5.97 -18.23 -29.13
CA ARG A 371 -6.12 -16.98 -29.88
C ARG A 371 -4.86 -16.60 -30.69
N GLY A 372 -3.85 -17.48 -30.68
CA GLY A 372 -2.52 -17.18 -31.18
C GLY A 372 -1.54 -16.86 -30.05
N GLU A 373 -0.39 -16.30 -30.40
CA GLU A 373 0.61 -15.84 -29.43
C GLU A 373 0.13 -14.56 -28.75
N VAL A 374 -0.02 -14.61 -27.43
CA VAL A 374 -0.57 -13.54 -26.59
C VAL A 374 0.49 -13.10 -25.59
N GLN A 375 0.58 -11.80 -25.32
CA GLN A 375 1.53 -11.29 -24.35
C GLN A 375 1.18 -11.74 -22.93
N VAL A 376 2.16 -12.20 -22.16
CA VAL A 376 1.94 -12.80 -20.83
C VAL A 376 1.20 -11.86 -19.87
N GLN A 377 1.44 -10.54 -19.97
CA GLN A 377 0.79 -9.55 -19.10
C GLN A 377 -0.70 -9.33 -19.37
N VAL A 378 -1.23 -9.83 -20.50
CA VAL A 378 -2.66 -9.73 -20.82
C VAL A 378 -3.42 -11.05 -20.59
N LEU A 379 -2.72 -12.12 -20.19
CA LEU A 379 -3.37 -13.38 -19.84
C LEU A 379 -4.17 -13.23 -18.55
N GLN A 380 -5.28 -13.95 -18.48
CA GLN A 380 -6.17 -14.00 -17.32
C GLN A 380 -6.49 -15.45 -16.96
N PRO A 381 -6.84 -15.75 -15.68
CA PRO A 381 -7.40 -17.05 -15.32
C PRO A 381 -8.57 -17.42 -16.24
N GLY A 382 -8.62 -18.67 -16.67
CA GLY A 382 -9.55 -19.18 -17.69
C GLY A 382 -9.02 -19.16 -19.12
N ASP A 383 -7.94 -18.43 -19.42
CA ASP A 383 -7.29 -18.50 -20.73
C ASP A 383 -6.73 -19.90 -21.01
N ARG A 384 -6.83 -20.36 -22.27
CA ARG A 384 -6.32 -21.68 -22.69
C ARG A 384 -4.95 -21.59 -23.36
N VAL A 385 -3.95 -22.16 -22.71
CA VAL A 385 -2.54 -22.15 -23.11
C VAL A 385 -2.12 -23.50 -23.71
N ILE A 386 -1.28 -23.46 -24.74
CA ILE A 386 -0.70 -24.64 -25.36
C ILE A 386 0.38 -25.21 -24.44
N THR A 387 0.18 -26.46 -24.02
CA THR A 387 1.15 -27.26 -23.27
C THR A 387 1.74 -28.36 -24.16
N ARG A 388 2.93 -28.85 -23.79
CA ARG A 388 3.66 -29.87 -24.54
C ARG A 388 3.00 -31.23 -24.49
N ASP A 389 2.51 -31.61 -23.31
CA ASP A 389 2.13 -32.99 -23.02
C ASP A 389 0.63 -33.19 -22.93
N ASN A 390 -0.11 -32.16 -22.48
CA ASN A 390 -1.52 -32.27 -22.15
C ASN A 390 -2.42 -31.45 -23.09
N GLY A 391 -1.88 -30.97 -24.22
CA GLY A 391 -2.62 -30.16 -25.18
C GLY A 391 -2.97 -28.78 -24.60
N MET A 392 -4.20 -28.31 -24.83
CA MET A 392 -4.65 -26.99 -24.35
C MET A 392 -5.14 -27.09 -22.91
N GLN A 393 -4.43 -26.43 -21.99
CA GLN A 393 -4.77 -26.38 -20.56
C GLN A 393 -5.26 -25.00 -20.15
N GLU A 394 -6.14 -24.97 -19.17
CA GLU A 394 -6.71 -23.74 -18.62
C GLU A 394 -5.75 -23.14 -17.59
N LEU A 395 -5.39 -21.87 -17.78
CA LEU A 395 -4.63 -21.11 -16.80
C LEU A 395 -5.50 -20.89 -15.57
N ARG A 396 -5.06 -21.36 -14.41
CA ARG A 396 -5.85 -21.31 -13.18
C ARG A 396 -5.55 -20.08 -12.37
N TRP A 397 -4.31 -19.59 -12.44
CA TRP A 397 -3.85 -18.45 -11.68
C TRP A 397 -2.69 -17.72 -12.37
N ILE A 398 -2.61 -16.40 -12.15
CA ILE A 398 -1.50 -15.56 -12.61
C ILE A 398 -1.01 -14.60 -11.52
N GLY A 399 0.13 -14.90 -10.92
CA GLY A 399 0.79 -14.01 -9.95
C GLY A 399 1.64 -12.93 -10.60
N ARG A 400 1.85 -11.82 -9.91
CA ARG A 400 2.65 -10.68 -10.39
C ARG A 400 3.49 -10.10 -9.25
N ARG A 401 4.79 -9.88 -9.49
CA ARG A 401 5.68 -9.18 -8.56
C ARG A 401 6.57 -8.21 -9.31
N THR A 402 6.65 -6.95 -8.89
CA THR A 402 7.53 -5.95 -9.52
C THR A 402 8.76 -5.69 -8.64
N LEU A 403 9.95 -5.79 -9.24
CA LEU A 403 11.22 -5.48 -8.58
C LEU A 403 11.81 -4.18 -9.13
N GLY A 404 12.12 -3.26 -8.22
CA GLY A 404 12.68 -1.96 -8.57
C GLY A 404 14.20 -2.00 -8.86
N PRO A 405 14.77 -0.97 -9.51
CA PRO A 405 16.21 -0.92 -9.81
C PRO A 405 17.13 -0.98 -8.58
N LYS A 406 16.70 -0.42 -7.43
CA LYS A 406 17.46 -0.44 -6.17
C LYS A 406 17.50 -1.84 -5.56
N GLU A 407 16.36 -2.53 -5.56
CA GLU A 407 16.22 -3.90 -5.08
C GLU A 407 17.06 -4.86 -5.94
N LEU A 408 17.01 -4.72 -7.27
CA LEU A 408 17.85 -5.51 -8.19
C LEU A 408 19.35 -5.20 -8.06
N ALA A 409 19.71 -3.99 -7.65
CA ALA A 409 21.11 -3.64 -7.34
C ALA A 409 21.59 -4.30 -6.05
N ALA A 410 20.74 -4.36 -5.03
CA ALA A 410 21.02 -5.03 -3.77
C ALA A 410 21.01 -6.56 -3.91
N ALA A 411 20.24 -7.10 -4.85
CA ALA A 411 20.12 -8.53 -5.13
C ALA A 411 20.42 -8.89 -6.60
N PRO A 412 21.67 -8.79 -7.08
CA PRO A 412 22.02 -9.05 -8.49
C PRO A 412 21.69 -10.48 -8.97
N HIS A 413 21.55 -11.42 -8.04
CA HIS A 413 21.18 -12.79 -8.35
C HIS A 413 19.75 -12.92 -8.90
N LEU A 414 18.89 -11.91 -8.69
CA LEU A 414 17.50 -11.78 -9.15
C LEU A 414 17.35 -11.06 -10.51
N GLN A 415 18.44 -10.48 -11.03
CA GLN A 415 18.45 -9.78 -12.32
C GLN A 415 17.94 -10.67 -13.45
N PRO A 416 17.02 -10.18 -14.32
CA PRO A 416 16.45 -10.96 -15.40
C PRO A 416 17.50 -11.56 -16.33
N VAL A 417 17.19 -12.73 -16.88
CA VAL A 417 18.02 -13.37 -17.91
C VAL A 417 17.36 -13.18 -19.28
N LEU A 418 18.09 -12.54 -20.19
CA LEU A 418 17.74 -12.46 -21.61
C LEU A 418 18.28 -13.71 -22.33
N VAL A 419 17.38 -14.43 -23.00
CA VAL A 419 17.67 -15.51 -23.94
C VAL A 419 17.31 -14.99 -25.33
N ARG A 420 18.33 -14.66 -26.13
CA ARG A 420 18.13 -14.12 -27.48
C ARG A 420 17.59 -15.18 -28.44
N ALA A 421 16.95 -14.73 -29.51
CA ALA A 421 16.45 -15.61 -30.56
C ALA A 421 17.56 -16.57 -31.07
N GLY A 422 17.25 -17.87 -31.14
CA GLY A 422 18.16 -18.94 -31.54
C GLY A 422 19.20 -19.40 -30.51
N ALA A 423 19.30 -18.78 -29.33
CA ALA A 423 20.34 -19.07 -28.35
C ALA A 423 20.27 -20.48 -27.72
N LEU A 424 19.11 -21.14 -27.76
CA LEU A 424 18.90 -22.50 -27.26
C LEU A 424 19.07 -23.59 -28.33
N GLY A 425 19.28 -23.18 -29.59
CA GLY A 425 19.47 -24.09 -30.73
C GLY A 425 18.19 -24.39 -31.50
N ASN A 426 18.36 -24.88 -32.73
CA ASN A 426 17.25 -25.12 -33.68
C ASN A 426 16.33 -23.89 -33.85
N ASP A 427 16.94 -22.70 -33.93
CA ASP A 427 16.26 -21.41 -34.03
C ASP A 427 15.35 -21.06 -32.84
N LEU A 428 15.55 -21.69 -31.66
CA LEU A 428 14.81 -21.40 -30.43
C LEU A 428 15.57 -20.49 -29.45
N PRO A 429 14.88 -19.62 -28.69
CA PRO A 429 13.50 -19.18 -28.95
C PRO A 429 13.40 -18.46 -30.30
N HIS A 430 12.21 -18.38 -30.90
CA HIS A 430 12.01 -17.69 -32.18
C HIS A 430 12.19 -16.17 -32.04
N THR A 431 11.89 -15.62 -30.86
CA THR A 431 12.07 -14.22 -30.49
C THR A 431 12.74 -14.11 -29.13
N ASP A 432 13.35 -12.97 -28.84
CA ASP A 432 14.00 -12.72 -27.55
C ASP A 432 13.04 -12.98 -26.37
N LEU A 433 13.51 -13.72 -25.37
CA LEU A 433 12.75 -14.13 -24.19
C LEU A 433 13.45 -13.62 -22.94
N VAL A 434 12.70 -12.99 -22.03
CA VAL A 434 13.21 -12.49 -20.76
C VAL A 434 12.48 -13.20 -19.61
N VAL A 435 13.25 -13.80 -18.72
CA VAL A 435 12.73 -14.65 -17.64
C VAL A 435 13.50 -14.42 -16.34
N SER A 436 12.93 -14.89 -15.23
CA SER A 436 13.63 -14.89 -13.95
C SER A 436 14.84 -15.83 -13.99
N PRO A 437 15.89 -15.61 -13.17
CA PRO A 437 17.08 -16.47 -13.10
C PRO A 437 16.78 -17.95 -12.85
N GLN A 438 15.72 -18.24 -12.09
CA GLN A 438 15.33 -19.61 -11.74
C GLN A 438 14.39 -20.25 -12.76
N HIS A 439 13.84 -19.47 -13.70
CA HIS A 439 12.98 -19.98 -14.76
C HIS A 439 13.68 -21.06 -15.57
N ARG A 440 13.01 -22.20 -15.82
CA ARG A 440 13.65 -23.33 -16.49
C ARG A 440 13.22 -23.46 -17.94
N MET A 441 14.23 -23.55 -18.81
CA MET A 441 14.07 -23.81 -20.23
C MET A 441 14.11 -25.31 -20.49
N LEU A 442 13.22 -25.80 -21.35
CA LEU A 442 13.27 -27.18 -21.81
C LEU A 442 14.40 -27.35 -22.83
N ILE A 443 15.38 -28.16 -22.47
CA ILE A 443 16.49 -28.52 -23.34
C ILE A 443 16.30 -29.95 -23.82
N ARG A 444 16.22 -30.12 -25.14
CA ARG A 444 16.22 -31.43 -25.79
C ARG A 444 17.56 -31.67 -26.46
N SER A 445 18.26 -32.73 -26.08
CA SER A 445 19.52 -33.12 -26.72
C SER A 445 19.81 -34.62 -26.54
N ASP A 446 20.44 -35.23 -27.54
CA ASP A 446 20.91 -36.63 -27.45
C ASP A 446 21.90 -36.81 -26.29
N ARG A 447 22.64 -35.76 -25.97
CA ARG A 447 23.58 -35.73 -24.83
C ARG A 447 22.86 -35.79 -23.48
N ALA A 448 21.70 -35.14 -23.34
CA ALA A 448 20.89 -35.27 -22.14
C ALA A 448 20.46 -36.73 -21.94
N SER A 449 20.11 -37.43 -23.03
CA SER A 449 19.76 -38.86 -22.98
C SER A 449 20.93 -39.72 -22.53
N LEU A 450 22.13 -39.44 -23.04
CA LEU A 450 23.35 -40.15 -22.66
C LEU A 450 23.77 -39.91 -21.20
N LEU A 451 23.58 -38.69 -20.69
CA LEU A 451 24.08 -38.29 -19.36
C LEU A 451 23.07 -38.51 -18.23
N TYR A 452 21.77 -38.37 -18.54
CA TYR A 452 20.70 -38.32 -17.53
C TYR A 452 19.58 -39.32 -17.80
N GLU A 453 19.72 -40.16 -18.83
CA GLU A 453 18.71 -41.14 -19.27
C GLU A 453 17.38 -40.50 -19.74
N GLU A 454 17.40 -39.19 -19.98
CA GLU A 454 16.23 -38.39 -20.37
C GLU A 454 16.53 -37.57 -21.63
N ASN A 455 15.65 -37.62 -22.63
CA ASN A 455 15.83 -36.84 -23.87
C ASN A 455 15.54 -35.35 -23.68
N GLU A 456 14.77 -35.00 -22.65
CA GLU A 456 14.29 -33.66 -22.35
C GLU A 456 14.54 -33.35 -20.87
N VAL A 457 15.22 -32.24 -20.61
CA VAL A 457 15.58 -31.82 -19.25
C VAL A 457 15.30 -30.33 -19.07
N LEU A 458 14.94 -29.94 -17.85
CA LEU A 458 14.72 -28.54 -17.48
C LEU A 458 16.00 -27.93 -16.91
N VAL A 459 16.45 -26.83 -17.50
CA VAL A 459 17.67 -26.12 -17.09
C VAL A 459 17.34 -24.68 -16.73
N ALA A 460 17.71 -24.25 -15.52
CA ALA A 460 17.47 -22.88 -15.06
C ALA A 460 18.22 -21.86 -15.93
N ALA A 461 17.59 -20.72 -16.22
CA ALA A 461 18.14 -19.67 -17.07
C ALA A 461 19.49 -19.15 -16.56
N LYS A 462 19.65 -19.00 -15.23
CA LYS A 462 20.93 -18.64 -14.61
C LYS A 462 22.07 -19.62 -14.92
N ASP A 463 21.73 -20.89 -15.09
CA ASP A 463 22.68 -21.96 -15.41
C ASP A 463 22.93 -22.04 -16.92
N LEU A 464 22.27 -21.22 -17.74
CA LEU A 464 22.55 -21.03 -19.16
C LEU A 464 23.37 -19.75 -19.43
N VAL A 465 23.36 -18.78 -18.48
CA VAL A 465 24.15 -17.55 -18.58
C VAL A 465 25.61 -17.83 -18.92
N GLY A 466 26.13 -17.06 -19.89
CA GLY A 466 27.47 -17.23 -20.45
C GLY A 466 27.50 -18.05 -21.74
N MET A 467 26.37 -18.65 -22.14
CA MET A 467 26.19 -19.17 -23.50
C MET A 467 26.07 -18.02 -24.51
N PRO A 468 26.47 -18.21 -25.78
CA PRO A 468 26.21 -17.22 -26.83
C PRO A 468 24.72 -16.88 -26.91
N GLY A 469 24.39 -15.60 -26.71
CA GLY A 469 23.01 -15.11 -26.73
C GLY A 469 22.22 -15.28 -25.42
N VAL A 470 22.85 -15.71 -24.32
CA VAL A 470 22.21 -15.76 -22.99
C VAL A 470 22.97 -14.91 -21.98
N GLU A 471 22.36 -13.81 -21.53
CA GLU A 471 23.00 -12.80 -20.67
C GLU A 471 22.05 -12.28 -19.59
N ARG A 472 22.61 -11.74 -18.49
CA ARG A 472 21.82 -11.03 -17.48
C ARG A 472 21.58 -9.60 -17.93
N LEU A 473 20.38 -9.10 -17.71
CA LEU A 473 20.03 -7.71 -17.94
C LEU A 473 20.39 -6.87 -16.72
N ALA A 474 20.96 -5.68 -16.96
CA ALA A 474 21.31 -4.72 -15.90
C ALA A 474 20.05 -4.19 -15.18
N ASN A 475 20.25 -3.60 -13.99
CA ASN A 475 19.26 -3.07 -13.03
C ASN A 475 18.16 -2.18 -13.64
N ARG A 476 17.25 -2.79 -14.36
CA ARG A 476 16.03 -2.19 -14.87
C ARG A 476 14.89 -2.84 -14.14
N GLU A 477 13.94 -2.01 -13.71
CA GLU A 477 12.67 -2.48 -13.16
C GLU A 477 12.09 -3.62 -13.99
N VAL A 478 11.63 -4.67 -13.33
CA VAL A 478 11.03 -5.84 -13.96
C VAL A 478 9.82 -6.30 -13.17
N THR A 479 8.71 -6.50 -13.87
CA THR A 479 7.59 -7.27 -13.33
C THR A 479 7.75 -8.73 -13.72
N TYR A 480 7.64 -9.63 -12.77
CA TYR A 480 7.66 -11.06 -12.96
C TYR A 480 6.24 -11.62 -12.87
N LEU A 481 5.86 -12.45 -13.83
CA LEU A 481 4.56 -13.09 -13.93
C LEU A 481 4.68 -14.61 -13.76
N HIS A 482 3.86 -15.17 -12.87
CA HIS A 482 3.78 -16.59 -12.57
C HIS A 482 2.54 -17.19 -13.22
N LEU A 483 2.66 -18.36 -13.86
CA LEU A 483 1.51 -19.01 -14.52
C LEU A 483 1.29 -20.39 -13.91
N LEU A 484 0.15 -20.61 -13.27
CA LEU A 484 -0.16 -21.88 -12.62
C LEU A 484 -1.34 -22.59 -13.30
N PHE A 485 -1.22 -23.90 -13.43
CA PHE A 485 -2.20 -24.82 -14.02
C PHE A 485 -2.54 -25.92 -13.01
N ASP A 486 -3.51 -26.77 -13.33
CA ASP A 486 -3.93 -27.90 -12.47
C ASP A 486 -2.82 -28.93 -12.19
N GLN A 487 -1.76 -28.90 -13.00
CA GLN A 487 -0.52 -29.62 -12.78
C GLN A 487 0.63 -28.77 -13.31
N HIS A 488 1.86 -29.13 -12.99
CA HIS A 488 3.01 -28.45 -13.57
C HIS A 488 3.09 -28.79 -15.08
N GLU A 489 3.01 -27.77 -15.94
CA GLU A 489 3.02 -27.87 -17.40
C GLU A 489 4.30 -27.33 -18.04
N VAL A 490 4.65 -27.86 -19.20
CA VAL A 490 5.65 -27.26 -20.10
C VAL A 490 4.91 -26.47 -21.18
N ILE A 491 5.06 -25.16 -21.19
CA ILE A 491 4.32 -24.24 -22.07
C ILE A 491 5.23 -23.66 -23.16
N LEU A 492 4.60 -23.20 -24.25
CA LEU A 492 5.31 -22.60 -25.38
C LEU A 492 5.37 -21.07 -25.22
N ALA A 493 6.57 -20.54 -24.99
CA ALA A 493 6.85 -19.12 -24.79
C ALA A 493 7.91 -18.63 -25.81
N ASN A 494 7.57 -17.62 -26.60
CA ASN A 494 8.43 -17.06 -27.67
C ASN A 494 8.99 -18.15 -28.61
N GLY A 495 8.22 -19.22 -28.85
CA GLY A 495 8.62 -20.37 -29.65
C GLY A 495 9.48 -21.42 -28.91
N ALA A 496 9.98 -21.15 -27.70
CA ALA A 496 10.69 -22.12 -26.87
C ALA A 496 9.76 -22.78 -25.84
N TRP A 497 10.01 -24.06 -25.55
CA TRP A 497 9.31 -24.76 -24.48
C TRP A 497 9.97 -24.43 -23.13
N SER A 498 9.18 -24.01 -22.14
CA SER A 498 9.65 -23.67 -20.80
C SER A 498 8.63 -24.01 -19.71
N GLU A 499 9.08 -23.96 -18.46
CA GLU A 499 8.31 -24.39 -17.28
C GLU A 499 7.19 -23.39 -16.94
N SER A 500 6.01 -23.90 -16.54
CA SER A 500 5.03 -23.10 -15.79
C SER A 500 5.46 -22.98 -14.33
N PHE A 501 4.76 -22.17 -13.54
CA PHE A 501 4.97 -22.16 -12.09
C PHE A 501 4.62 -23.54 -11.52
N GLN A 502 5.54 -24.12 -10.76
CA GLN A 502 5.35 -25.36 -10.00
C GLN A 502 5.26 -25.01 -8.51
N PRO A 503 4.11 -25.21 -7.86
CA PRO A 503 3.92 -24.89 -6.44
C PRO A 503 4.50 -26.03 -5.59
N GLY A 504 5.82 -26.08 -5.47
CA GLY A 504 6.51 -26.92 -4.48
C GLY A 504 6.83 -26.12 -3.21
N ASP A 505 7.14 -26.81 -2.10
CA ASP A 505 7.41 -26.20 -0.78
C ASP A 505 8.39 -25.02 -0.82
N TYR A 506 9.37 -25.04 -1.73
CA TYR A 506 10.34 -23.96 -1.88
C TYR A 506 9.84 -22.80 -2.76
N ALA A 507 9.00 -23.08 -3.77
CA ALA A 507 8.47 -22.04 -4.66
C ALA A 507 7.27 -21.31 -4.02
N MET A 508 6.45 -22.02 -3.24
CA MET A 508 5.37 -21.43 -2.46
C MET A 508 5.90 -20.42 -1.44
N LYS A 509 6.98 -20.77 -0.72
CA LYS A 509 7.67 -19.88 0.25
C LYS A 509 8.31 -18.63 -0.36
N THR A 510 8.29 -18.49 -1.68
CA THR A 510 8.87 -17.33 -2.39
C THR A 510 7.81 -16.39 -2.97
N LEU A 511 6.53 -16.74 -2.85
CA LEU A 511 5.40 -15.86 -3.19
C LEU A 511 4.98 -15.06 -1.96
N ASP A 512 4.30 -13.92 -2.16
CA ASP A 512 3.65 -13.18 -1.06
C ASP A 512 2.39 -13.92 -0.53
N ARG A 513 1.91 -13.53 0.66
CA ARG A 513 0.77 -14.17 1.35
C ARG A 513 -0.53 -14.14 0.54
N ALA A 514 -0.87 -13.01 -0.08
CA ALA A 514 -2.05 -12.88 -0.93
C ALA A 514 -2.03 -13.88 -2.11
N GLN A 515 -0.86 -14.03 -2.74
CA GLN A 515 -0.65 -15.01 -3.79
C GLN A 515 -0.68 -16.46 -3.27
N GLN A 516 -0.10 -16.72 -2.10
CA GLN A 516 -0.16 -18.05 -1.47
C GLN A 516 -1.60 -18.42 -1.11
N ALA A 517 -2.37 -17.51 -0.51
CA ALA A 517 -3.76 -17.70 -0.13
C ALA A 517 -4.67 -17.93 -1.35
N GLU A 518 -4.49 -17.16 -2.44
CA GLU A 518 -5.22 -17.37 -3.69
C GLU A 518 -4.92 -18.76 -4.28
N ILE A 519 -3.65 -19.18 -4.28
CA ILE A 519 -3.25 -20.52 -4.73
C ILE A 519 -3.84 -21.60 -3.82
N HIS A 520 -3.82 -21.44 -2.50
CA HIS A 520 -4.39 -22.41 -1.55
C HIS A 520 -5.91 -22.50 -1.64
N TYR A 521 -6.60 -21.40 -1.95
CA TYR A 521 -8.03 -21.40 -2.23
C TYR A 521 -8.36 -22.17 -3.52
N LEU A 522 -7.58 -21.94 -4.58
CA LEU A 522 -7.77 -22.59 -5.89
C LEU A 522 -7.34 -24.07 -5.88
N PHE A 523 -6.36 -24.42 -5.05
CA PHE A 523 -5.77 -25.75 -4.90
C PHE A 523 -5.62 -26.13 -3.42
N PRO A 524 -6.74 -26.47 -2.72
CA PRO A 524 -6.72 -26.80 -1.29
C PRO A 524 -5.77 -27.95 -0.93
N GLU A 525 -5.53 -28.88 -1.86
CA GLU A 525 -4.59 -29.98 -1.70
C GLU A 525 -3.12 -29.55 -1.48
N LEU A 526 -2.77 -28.32 -1.88
CA LEU A 526 -1.45 -27.76 -1.60
C LEU A 526 -1.28 -27.32 -0.13
N ALA A 527 -2.39 -27.10 0.60
CA ALA A 527 -2.36 -26.73 2.02
C ALA A 527 -2.17 -27.94 2.95
N GLU A 528 -2.65 -29.13 2.55
CA GLU A 528 -2.76 -30.28 3.47
C GLU A 528 -1.53 -31.20 3.56
N SER A 529 -0.44 -30.98 2.81
CA SER A 529 0.58 -32.03 2.64
C SER A 529 1.99 -31.71 3.19
N ARG A 530 2.35 -32.41 4.28
CA ARG A 530 3.75 -32.87 4.54
C ARG A 530 4.23 -33.91 3.51
N ARG A 531 3.67 -33.92 2.30
CA ARG A 531 3.99 -34.84 1.18
C ARG A 531 3.62 -34.20 -0.16
N SER A 532 4.60 -33.51 -0.74
CA SER A 532 4.70 -33.01 -2.12
C SER A 532 4.53 -34.06 -3.26
N HIS A 533 3.72 -35.11 -3.07
CA HIS A 533 3.54 -36.20 -4.02
C HIS A 533 2.51 -35.92 -5.14
N GLY A 534 1.82 -34.77 -5.11
CA GLY A 534 0.78 -34.40 -6.09
C GLY A 534 1.28 -33.60 -7.30
N PHE A 535 2.14 -32.59 -7.10
CA PHE A 535 2.69 -31.75 -8.17
C PHE A 535 4.12 -32.18 -8.52
N GLY A 536 4.25 -33.29 -9.26
CA GLY A 536 5.54 -33.72 -9.82
C GLY A 536 6.05 -32.76 -10.88
N SER A 537 7.37 -32.61 -11.00
CA SER A 537 7.93 -31.80 -12.09
C SER A 537 7.67 -32.48 -13.44
N ALA A 538 7.19 -31.75 -14.45
CA ALA A 538 6.86 -32.30 -15.76
C ALA A 538 8.05 -33.00 -16.45
N ARG A 539 9.28 -32.58 -16.12
CA ARG A 539 10.54 -33.16 -16.61
C ARG A 539 11.60 -33.12 -15.52
N ARG A 540 12.67 -33.89 -15.71
CA ARG A 540 13.83 -33.85 -14.80
C ARG A 540 14.48 -32.47 -14.83
N SER A 541 14.51 -31.81 -13.68
CA SER A 541 15.22 -30.56 -13.46
C SER A 541 16.69 -30.83 -13.12
N LEU A 542 17.61 -30.22 -13.88
CA LEU A 542 19.04 -30.34 -13.62
C LEU A 542 19.50 -29.39 -12.51
N LYS A 543 20.47 -29.84 -11.71
CA LYS A 543 21.25 -29.01 -10.79
C LYS A 543 22.33 -28.24 -11.54
N ALA A 544 22.83 -27.15 -10.97
CA ALA A 544 23.83 -26.28 -11.62
C ALA A 544 25.09 -27.02 -12.13
N HIS A 545 25.57 -28.03 -11.40
CA HIS A 545 26.72 -28.83 -11.83
C HIS A 545 26.36 -29.79 -12.98
N GLU A 546 25.15 -30.35 -13.00
CA GLU A 546 24.64 -31.18 -14.10
C GLU A 546 24.47 -30.32 -15.37
N ALA A 547 23.80 -29.17 -15.26
CA ALA A 547 23.67 -28.22 -16.37
C ALA A 547 25.04 -27.80 -16.94
N ARG A 548 26.07 -27.67 -16.11
CA ARG A 548 27.44 -27.38 -16.56
C ARG A 548 28.05 -28.52 -17.38
N VAL A 549 27.83 -29.78 -17.00
CA VAL A 549 28.31 -30.96 -17.72
C VAL A 549 27.55 -31.15 -19.04
N LEU A 550 26.27 -30.80 -19.08
CA LEU A 550 25.49 -30.80 -20.32
C LEU A 550 26.05 -29.77 -21.33
N ARG A 551 26.46 -28.59 -20.83
CA ARG A 551 27.03 -27.50 -21.65
C ARG A 551 28.47 -27.73 -22.11
N SER A 552 29.24 -28.62 -21.48
CA SER A 552 30.65 -28.80 -21.84
C SER A 552 30.82 -29.40 -23.25
N ASP A 553 31.88 -29.00 -23.95
CA ASP A 553 32.29 -29.49 -25.28
C ASP A 553 31.28 -29.27 -26.43
N GLY A 554 30.50 -28.18 -26.40
CA GLY A 554 29.58 -27.82 -27.50
C GLY A 554 28.29 -28.66 -27.56
N GLY A 555 28.01 -29.41 -26.49
CA GLY A 555 27.01 -30.48 -26.44
C GLY A 555 25.52 -30.10 -26.41
N LEU A 556 25.15 -28.81 -26.46
CA LEU A 556 23.74 -28.42 -26.58
C LEU A 556 23.19 -28.59 -28.00
N PHE A 557 24.06 -28.58 -29.02
CA PHE A 557 23.65 -28.45 -30.43
C PHE A 557 23.95 -29.68 -31.29
N SER A 558 24.42 -30.79 -30.72
CA SER A 558 24.77 -31.99 -31.49
C SER A 558 23.57 -32.95 -31.62
N GLY A 559 22.64 -32.64 -32.54
CA GLY A 559 21.58 -33.55 -32.95
C GLY A 559 20.71 -32.97 -34.06
N ARG A 560 20.77 -33.55 -35.28
CA ARG A 560 19.85 -33.26 -36.39
C ARG A 560 18.61 -34.16 -36.24
N GLU A 561 17.46 -33.59 -35.88
CA GLU A 561 16.12 -33.85 -36.46
C GLU A 561 14.98 -33.24 -35.62
N SER A 562 13.88 -32.94 -36.32
CA SER A 562 12.89 -31.89 -36.11
C SER A 562 11.73 -32.19 -35.15
N ALA A 563 11.10 -31.13 -34.64
CA ALA A 563 9.65 -31.00 -34.76
C ALA A 563 9.32 -29.56 -35.14
N ALA A 564 9.26 -29.32 -36.45
CA ALA A 564 8.58 -28.16 -37.00
C ALA A 564 7.15 -28.14 -36.45
N ILE A 565 6.72 -26.99 -35.95
CA ILE A 565 5.29 -26.68 -35.90
C ILE A 565 4.85 -26.69 -37.37
N HIS A 566 4.12 -27.72 -37.79
CA HIS A 566 3.35 -27.61 -39.03
C HIS A 566 2.44 -26.39 -38.85
N PRO A 567 2.51 -25.37 -39.72
CA PRO A 567 1.58 -24.25 -39.64
C PRO A 567 0.16 -24.81 -39.74
N MET A 568 -0.62 -24.63 -38.66
CA MET A 568 -2.05 -24.91 -38.67
C MET A 568 -2.66 -24.15 -39.86
N PRO A 569 -3.50 -24.79 -40.69
CA PRO A 569 -4.13 -24.10 -41.81
C PRO A 569 -5.01 -22.97 -41.29
N LEU A 570 -4.82 -21.77 -41.85
CA LEU A 570 -5.70 -20.62 -41.69
C LEU A 570 -7.15 -21.06 -41.87
N VAL A 571 -7.93 -21.06 -40.79
CA VAL A 571 -9.37 -21.22 -40.87
C VAL A 571 -9.93 -19.93 -41.49
N HIS A 572 -10.35 -20.01 -42.75
CA HIS A 572 -11.13 -18.96 -43.38
C HIS A 572 -12.44 -18.73 -42.60
N PRO A 573 -12.83 -17.48 -42.31
CA PRO A 573 -14.13 -17.20 -41.72
C PRO A 573 -15.20 -17.43 -42.80
N GLY A 574 -16.04 -18.43 -42.59
CA GLY A 574 -17.02 -18.84 -43.59
C GLY A 574 -18.12 -19.75 -43.07
N ARG A 575 -18.87 -19.30 -42.05
CA ARG A 575 -20.35 -19.30 -41.97
C ARG A 575 -20.83 -18.98 -40.56
#